data_AF-A0A819ETS3-F1
#
_entry.id   AF-A0A819ETS3-F1
#
_cell.length_a   1.000
_cell.length_b   1.000
_cell.length_c   1.000
_cell.angle_alpha   90.00
_cell.angle_beta   90.00
_cell.angle_gamma   90.00
#
_symmetry.space_group_name_H-M   'P 1'
#
loop_
_entity.id
_entity.type
_entity.pdbx_description
1 polymer ?
#
loop_
_entity_poly.entity_id
_entity_poly.type
_entity_poly.pdbx_seq_one_letter_code
_entity_poly.pdbx_strand_id
1 'polypeptide(L)'
;MASHSETIIFRDRVDAGRRLAAHSELQKVKSLSPDEKGSHLVISLPRGGTVVGDEVAKLLGITHDLVFPRKIPCPGDSEFAIGAVSEFGNVFWNDYAKKHGLINDPSVQESKNKQIEEAQRRKQVYRGKRQPLNDLSGKTVILVDDGLATGIVLNIQQTM
;
A
#
# COMPACT_ATOMS: atom_id res chain seq x y z
N MET A 1 2.48 0.40 35.57
CA MET A 1 2.32 1.83 35.18
C MET A 1 2.01 1.85 33.69
N ALA A 2 0.79 2.24 33.31
CA ALA A 2 0.39 2.29 31.91
C ALA A 2 1.20 3.38 31.18
N SER A 3 1.95 2.98 30.15
CA SER A 3 2.62 3.92 29.27
C SER A 3 1.55 4.76 28.59
N HIS A 4 1.54 6.06 28.88
CA HIS A 4 0.75 7.00 28.11
C HIS A 4 1.37 7.01 26.71
N SER A 5 0.67 6.45 25.72
CA SER A 5 1.01 6.71 24.33
C SER A 5 0.79 8.20 24.11
N GLU A 6 1.87 8.98 24.03
CA GLU A 6 1.78 10.37 23.60
C GLU A 6 1.01 10.39 22.28
N THR A 7 -0.09 11.14 22.24
CA THR A 7 -0.88 11.29 21.03
C THR A 7 -0.04 12.05 20.03
N ILE A 8 0.50 11.35 19.04
CA ILE A 8 1.25 11.97 17.95
C ILE A 8 0.25 12.62 17.01
N ILE A 9 0.20 13.95 17.03
CA ILE A 9 -0.55 14.75 16.06
C ILE A 9 0.42 15.20 14.98
N PHE A 10 0.05 14.95 13.72
CA PHE A 10 0.73 15.47 12.54
C PHE A 10 -0.03 16.69 12.02
N ARG A 11 0.68 17.72 11.56
CA ARG A 11 0.03 18.92 11.00
C ARG A 11 -0.70 18.60 9.70
N ASP A 12 -0.04 17.83 8.84
CA ASP A 12 -0.51 17.40 7.53
C ASP A 12 0.27 16.15 7.09
N ARG A 13 -0.03 15.61 5.91
CA ARG A 13 0.66 14.42 5.37
C ARG A 13 2.14 14.67 5.05
N VAL A 14 2.52 15.91 4.75
CA VAL A 14 3.91 16.28 4.48
C VAL A 14 4.70 16.26 5.79
N ASP A 15 4.14 16.81 6.87
CA ASP A 15 4.71 16.72 8.22
C ASP A 15 4.85 15.25 8.67
N ALA A 16 3.83 14.43 8.44
CA ALA A 16 3.90 12.99 8.70
C ALA A 16 5.06 12.33 7.92
N GLY A 17 5.20 12.62 6.62
CA GLY A 17 6.29 12.11 5.79
C GLY A 17 7.68 12.53 6.27
N ARG A 18 7.86 13.80 6.66
CA ARG A 18 9.13 14.29 7.23
C ARG A 18 9.51 13.58 8.51
N ARG A 19 8.56 13.44 9.42
CA ARG A 19 8.76 12.78 10.71
C ARG A 19 9.01 11.29 10.54
N LEU A 20 8.32 10.65 9.60
CA LEU A 20 8.55 9.26 9.24
C LEU A 20 9.97 9.08 8.68
N ALA A 21 10.37 9.90 7.70
CA ALA A 21 11.71 9.85 7.11
C ALA A 21 12.82 10.05 8.15
N ALA A 22 12.59 10.88 9.18
CA ALA A 22 13.53 11.12 10.26
C ALA A 22 13.71 9.93 11.22
N HIS A 23 12.88 8.89 11.12
CA HIS A 23 13.03 7.68 11.93
C HIS A 23 14.38 7.01 11.67
N SER A 24 15.06 6.55 12.74
CA SER A 24 16.43 6.03 12.68
C SER A 24 16.62 4.91 11.67
N GLU A 25 15.66 3.99 11.60
CA GLU A 25 15.66 2.89 10.62
C GLU A 25 15.63 3.39 9.17
N LEU A 26 14.87 4.44 8.87
CA LEU A 26 14.83 5.01 7.51
C LEU A 26 16.08 5.83 7.21
N GLN A 27 16.67 6.50 8.21
CA GLN A 27 17.92 7.23 8.03
C GLN A 27 19.10 6.34 7.61
N LYS A 28 19.08 5.04 7.94
CA LYS A 28 20.07 4.08 7.42
C LYS A 28 20.10 4.05 5.89
N VAL A 29 18.94 4.17 5.25
CA VAL A 29 18.81 4.20 3.78
C VAL A 29 19.44 5.47 3.19
N LYS A 30 19.38 6.59 3.91
CA LYS A 30 19.94 7.87 3.44
C LYS A 30 21.46 7.82 3.32
N SER A 31 22.13 7.02 4.15
CA SER A 31 23.59 6.86 4.18
C SER A 31 24.14 5.87 3.16
N LEU A 32 23.28 5.16 2.43
CA LEU A 32 23.68 4.22 1.38
C LEU A 32 24.38 4.93 0.22
N SER A 33 25.27 4.21 -0.47
CA SER A 33 25.87 4.67 -1.73
C SER A 33 24.81 4.84 -2.82
N PRO A 34 25.09 5.59 -3.90
CA PRO A 34 24.15 5.74 -5.02
C PRO A 34 23.70 4.40 -5.63
N ASP A 35 24.61 3.43 -5.74
CA ASP A 35 24.32 2.12 -6.30
C ASP A 35 23.38 1.31 -5.39
N GLU A 36 23.65 1.33 -4.08
CA GLU A 36 22.77 0.70 -3.08
C GLU A 36 21.39 1.37 -3.02
N LYS A 37 21.32 2.70 -3.17
CA LYS A 37 20.02 3.39 -3.26
C LYS A 37 19.21 2.95 -4.48
N GLY A 38 19.87 2.52 -5.56
CA GLY A 38 19.21 1.95 -6.75
C GLY A 38 18.44 0.65 -6.48
N SER A 39 18.74 -0.07 -5.39
CA SER A 39 18.00 -1.26 -4.94
C SER A 39 16.93 -0.95 -3.89
N HIS A 40 16.71 0.33 -3.54
CA HIS A 40 15.73 0.76 -2.57
C HIS A 40 14.64 1.62 -3.23
N LEU A 41 13.39 1.41 -2.81
CA LEU A 41 12.28 2.25 -3.27
C LEU A 41 11.17 2.38 -2.25
N VAL A 42 10.48 3.51 -2.30
CA VAL A 42 9.20 3.71 -1.65
C VAL A 42 8.09 3.27 -2.58
N ILE A 43 7.16 2.50 -2.06
CA ILE A 43 5.89 2.21 -2.71
C ILE A 43 4.77 2.80 -1.85
N SER A 44 3.80 3.49 -2.46
CA SER A 44 2.68 4.07 -1.70
C SER A 44 1.31 3.71 -2.25
N LEU A 45 0.33 3.74 -1.36
CA LEU A 45 -1.07 3.55 -1.68
C LEU A 45 -1.74 4.91 -1.92
N PRO A 46 -2.36 5.15 -3.08
CA PRO A 46 -3.11 6.37 -3.34
C PRO A 46 -4.44 6.42 -2.56
N ARG A 47 -4.90 7.61 -2.14
CA ARG A 47 -4.36 8.94 -2.49
C ARG A 47 -3.46 9.54 -1.42
N GLY A 48 -3.79 9.33 -0.16
CA GLY A 48 -3.14 10.02 0.95
C GLY A 48 -1.72 9.54 1.18
N GLY A 49 -1.53 8.21 1.20
CA GLY A 49 -0.20 7.58 1.28
C GLY A 49 0.79 8.09 0.25
N THR A 50 0.34 8.51 -0.94
CA THR A 50 1.21 9.12 -1.98
C THR A 50 1.94 10.35 -1.47
N VAL A 51 1.27 11.24 -0.72
CA VAL A 51 1.89 12.49 -0.23
C VAL A 51 2.95 12.18 0.83
N VAL A 52 2.68 11.22 1.70
CA VAL A 52 3.62 10.79 2.74
C VAL A 52 4.83 10.12 2.09
N GLY A 53 4.60 9.20 1.15
CA GLY A 53 5.65 8.44 0.48
C GLY A 53 6.54 9.29 -0.42
N ASP A 54 6.00 10.29 -1.12
CA ASP A 54 6.79 11.22 -1.94
C ASP A 54 7.79 11.99 -1.06
N GLU A 55 7.34 12.50 0.08
CA GLU A 55 8.20 13.21 1.02
C GLU A 55 9.28 12.28 1.61
N VAL A 56 8.93 11.03 1.94
CA VAL A 56 9.90 10.02 2.40
C VAL A 56 10.96 9.73 1.32
N ALA A 57 10.53 9.42 0.10
CA ALA A 57 11.42 9.07 -1.00
C ALA A 57 12.40 10.21 -1.32
N LYS A 58 11.89 11.45 -1.36
CA LYS A 58 12.68 12.67 -1.57
C LYS A 58 13.75 12.85 -0.50
N LEU A 59 13.41 12.66 0.78
CA LEU A 59 14.34 12.86 1.90
C LEU A 59 15.41 11.76 2.01
N LEU A 60 15.09 10.54 1.57
CA LEU A 60 16.03 9.41 1.52
C LEU A 60 16.87 9.39 0.23
N GLY A 61 16.38 10.05 -0.83
CA GLY A 61 17.02 10.07 -2.14
C GLY A 61 16.87 8.74 -2.89
N ILE A 62 15.70 8.11 -2.76
CA ILE A 62 15.36 6.84 -3.42
C ILE A 62 14.13 7.02 -4.32
N THR A 63 13.86 6.05 -5.18
CA THR A 63 12.72 6.12 -6.11
C THR A 63 11.38 5.95 -5.39
N HIS A 64 10.33 6.56 -5.94
CA HIS A 64 8.95 6.44 -5.47
C HIS A 64 8.06 5.90 -6.58
N ASP A 65 7.26 4.89 -6.27
CA ASP A 65 6.20 4.40 -7.15
C ASP A 65 4.93 4.06 -6.36
N LEU A 66 3.87 3.68 -7.07
CA LEU A 66 2.52 3.50 -6.56
C LEU A 66 1.98 2.11 -6.88
N VAL A 67 1.24 1.54 -5.93
CA VAL A 67 0.42 0.34 -6.13
C VAL A 67 -1.04 0.66 -5.88
N PHE A 68 -1.95 -0.08 -6.51
CA PHE A 68 -3.37 0.24 -6.54
C PHE A 68 -4.26 -0.89 -6.02
N PRO A 69 -4.02 -1.42 -4.80
CA PRO A 69 -4.86 -2.47 -4.26
C PRO A 69 -6.27 -1.96 -3.89
N ARG A 70 -7.25 -2.86 -3.91
CA ARG A 70 -8.64 -2.58 -3.55
C ARG A 70 -9.17 -3.65 -2.61
N LYS A 71 -9.82 -3.25 -1.52
CA LYS A 71 -10.49 -4.16 -0.60
C LYS A 71 -11.78 -4.72 -1.21
N ILE A 72 -12.03 -6.01 -1.00
CA ILE A 72 -13.29 -6.68 -1.30
C ILE A 72 -14.14 -6.65 -0.02
N PRO A 73 -15.24 -5.88 0.02
CA PRO A 73 -16.11 -5.79 1.18
C PRO A 73 -16.91 -7.09 1.40
N CYS A 74 -17.31 -7.32 2.64
CA CYS A 74 -18.27 -8.34 3.00
C CYS A 74 -19.66 -7.99 2.46
N PRO A 75 -20.45 -8.96 1.97
CA PRO A 75 -21.86 -8.74 1.71
C PRO A 75 -22.57 -8.23 2.99
N GLY A 76 -23.30 -7.12 2.88
CA GLY A 76 -24.03 -6.53 4.00
C GLY A 76 -23.22 -5.63 4.94
N ASP A 77 -21.89 -5.61 4.85
CA ASP A 77 -21.01 -4.73 5.63
C ASP A 77 -19.82 -4.26 4.79
N SER A 78 -19.88 -3.01 4.32
CA SER A 78 -18.83 -2.43 3.46
C SER A 78 -17.55 -2.04 4.22
N GLU A 79 -17.62 -1.91 5.55
CA GLU A 79 -16.47 -1.58 6.38
C GLU A 79 -15.65 -2.82 6.69
N PHE A 80 -16.30 -3.99 6.78
CA PHE A 80 -15.62 -5.27 6.93
C PHE A 80 -15.11 -5.82 5.59
N ALA A 81 -13.78 -5.93 5.44
CA ALA A 81 -13.17 -6.47 4.23
C ALA A 81 -12.89 -7.99 4.38
N ILE A 82 -13.37 -8.78 3.42
CA ILE A 82 -13.17 -10.24 3.35
C ILE A 82 -12.01 -10.64 2.44
N GLY A 83 -11.53 -9.70 1.63
CA GLY A 83 -10.38 -9.90 0.77
C GLY A 83 -9.84 -8.60 0.22
N ALA A 84 -8.86 -8.71 -0.67
CA ALA A 84 -8.35 -7.59 -1.42
C ALA A 84 -7.82 -8.05 -2.79
N VAL A 85 -7.88 -7.17 -3.78
CA VAL A 85 -7.38 -7.39 -5.15
C VAL A 85 -6.26 -6.42 -5.48
N SER A 86 -5.28 -6.86 -6.25
CA SER A 86 -4.31 -5.97 -6.89
C SER A 86 -4.80 -5.47 -8.24
N GLU A 87 -4.13 -4.45 -8.76
CA GLU A 87 -4.27 -3.97 -10.14
C GLU A 87 -3.85 -4.99 -11.21
N PHE A 88 -3.25 -6.11 -10.80
CA PHE A 88 -2.84 -7.22 -11.66
C PHE A 88 -3.83 -8.39 -11.60
N GLY A 89 -4.89 -8.28 -10.79
CA GLY A 89 -5.92 -9.31 -10.64
C GLY A 89 -5.60 -10.38 -9.59
N ASN A 90 -4.47 -10.28 -8.87
CA ASN A 90 -4.18 -11.18 -7.74
C ASN A 90 -5.17 -10.90 -6.61
N VAL A 91 -5.64 -11.96 -5.95
CA VAL A 91 -6.65 -11.86 -4.90
C VAL A 91 -6.15 -12.48 -3.62
N PHE A 92 -6.23 -11.73 -2.53
CA PHE A 92 -6.08 -12.22 -1.18
C PHE A 92 -7.47 -12.40 -0.54
N TRP A 93 -7.69 -13.54 0.10
CA TRP A 93 -8.89 -13.80 0.91
C TRP A 93 -8.49 -14.05 2.35
N ASN A 94 -9.18 -13.39 3.29
CA ASN A 94 -8.99 -13.67 4.71
C ASN A 94 -9.64 -15.01 5.10
N ASP A 95 -9.37 -15.46 6.33
CA ASP A 95 -9.85 -16.76 6.79
C ASP A 95 -11.37 -16.78 7.02
N TYR A 96 -11.99 -15.63 7.29
CA TYR A 96 -13.44 -15.51 7.37
C TYR A 96 -14.09 -15.87 6.03
N ALA A 97 -13.60 -15.30 4.93
CA ALA A 97 -14.10 -15.58 3.58
C ALA A 97 -14.02 -17.07 3.24
N LYS A 98 -12.89 -17.71 3.57
CA LYS A 98 -12.66 -19.14 3.34
C LYS A 98 -13.60 -20.00 4.18
N LYS A 99 -13.67 -19.74 5.49
CA LYS A 99 -14.44 -20.53 6.45
C LYS A 99 -15.95 -20.50 6.16
N HIS A 100 -16.46 -19.36 5.70
CA HIS A 100 -17.88 -19.17 5.44
C HIS A 100 -18.29 -19.40 3.97
N GLY A 101 -17.38 -19.93 3.14
CA GLY A 101 -17.69 -20.24 1.73
C GLY A 101 -17.97 -19.02 0.86
N LEU A 102 -17.65 -17.81 1.33
CA LEU A 102 -17.97 -16.55 0.66
C LEU A 102 -17.22 -16.37 -0.65
N ILE A 103 -16.09 -17.06 -0.84
CA ILE A 103 -15.29 -16.97 -2.06
C ILE A 103 -16.12 -17.36 -3.29
N ASN A 104 -17.06 -18.29 -3.18
CA ASN A 104 -17.89 -18.72 -4.31
C ASN A 104 -19.24 -18.01 -4.40
N ASP A 105 -19.53 -17.08 -3.49
CA ASP A 105 -20.78 -16.33 -3.49
C ASP A 105 -20.87 -15.44 -4.75
N PRO A 106 -21.96 -15.48 -5.54
CA PRO A 106 -22.09 -14.69 -6.75
C PRO A 106 -21.94 -13.17 -6.53
N SER A 107 -22.46 -12.64 -5.42
CA SER A 107 -22.36 -11.22 -5.08
C SER A 107 -20.92 -10.82 -4.72
N VAL A 108 -20.18 -11.72 -4.08
CA VAL A 108 -18.75 -11.53 -3.78
C VAL A 108 -17.92 -11.57 -5.06
N GLN A 109 -18.22 -12.49 -5.98
CA GLN A 109 -17.56 -12.55 -7.28
C GLN A 109 -17.81 -11.29 -8.12
N GLU A 110 -19.04 -10.78 -8.14
CA GLU A 110 -19.37 -9.52 -8.79
C GLU A 110 -18.61 -8.34 -8.15
N SER A 111 -18.61 -8.26 -6.81
CA SER A 111 -17.87 -7.24 -6.06
C SER A 111 -16.36 -7.29 -6.36
N LYS A 112 -15.76 -8.49 -6.36
CA LYS A 112 -14.36 -8.72 -6.73
C LYS A 112 -14.05 -8.16 -8.12
N ASN A 113 -14.86 -8.48 -9.13
CA ASN A 113 -14.65 -7.99 -10.50
C ASN A 113 -14.74 -6.46 -10.58
N LYS A 114 -15.72 -5.84 -9.92
CA LYS A 114 -15.83 -4.37 -9.82
C LYS A 114 -14.59 -3.74 -9.17
N GLN A 115 -14.02 -4.38 -8.13
CA GLN A 115 -12.80 -3.88 -7.50
C GLN A 115 -11.57 -4.04 -8.39
N ILE A 116 -11.49 -5.07 -9.22
CA ILE A 116 -10.42 -5.23 -10.22
C ILE A 116 -10.50 -4.11 -11.26
N GLU A 117 -11.69 -3.85 -11.80
CA GLU A 117 -11.92 -2.76 -12.75
C GLU A 117 -11.53 -1.40 -12.15
N GLU A 118 -11.93 -1.14 -10.90
CA GLU A 118 -11.57 0.10 -10.20
C GLU A 118 -10.06 0.20 -9.93
N ALA A 119 -9.40 -0.91 -9.57
CA ALA A 119 -7.94 -0.94 -9.40
C ALA A 119 -7.22 -0.58 -10.71
N GLN A 120 -7.65 -1.17 -11.82
CA GLN A 120 -7.12 -0.88 -13.15
C GLN A 120 -7.39 0.56 -13.60
N ARG A 121 -8.61 1.08 -13.36
CA ARG A 121 -8.95 2.47 -13.65
C ARG A 121 -8.07 3.44 -12.88
N ARG A 122 -7.85 3.19 -11.58
CA ARG A 122 -6.93 4.01 -10.75
C ARG A 122 -5.49 3.93 -11.26
N LYS A 123 -5.00 2.73 -11.58
CA LYS A 123 -3.67 2.56 -12.17
C LYS A 123 -3.52 3.44 -13.41
N GLN A 124 -4.49 3.44 -14.33
CA GLN A 124 -4.45 4.26 -15.53
C GLN A 124 -4.43 5.76 -15.21
N VAL A 125 -5.32 6.21 -14.31
CA VAL A 125 -5.43 7.63 -13.93
C VAL A 125 -4.16 8.16 -13.27
N TYR A 126 -3.58 7.43 -12.32
CA TYR A 126 -2.46 7.92 -11.52
C TYR A 126 -1.08 7.62 -12.13
N ARG A 127 -0.92 6.49 -12.83
CA ARG A 127 0.36 6.12 -13.45
C ARG A 127 0.60 6.89 -14.75
N GLY A 128 -0.46 7.25 -15.48
CA GLY A 128 -0.34 8.00 -16.74
C GLY A 128 0.59 7.29 -17.73
N LYS A 129 1.67 7.97 -18.14
CA LYS A 129 2.70 7.42 -19.06
C LYS A 129 3.89 6.76 -18.37
N ARG A 130 3.94 6.71 -17.03
CA ARG A 130 5.04 6.03 -16.33
C ARG A 130 5.01 4.54 -16.64
N GLN A 131 6.18 3.95 -16.82
CA GLN A 131 6.30 2.50 -16.98
C GLN A 131 5.76 1.78 -15.73
N PRO A 132 5.29 0.53 -15.86
CA PRO A 132 4.91 -0.30 -14.73
C PRO A 132 6.08 -0.45 -13.74
N LEU A 133 5.74 -0.79 -12.50
CA LEU A 133 6.72 -1.14 -11.47
C LEU A 133 7.54 -2.33 -12.00
N ASN A 134 8.86 -2.17 -12.08
CA ASN A 134 9.79 -3.22 -12.51
C ASN A 134 9.86 -4.35 -11.46
N ASP A 135 10.48 -5.46 -11.84
CA ASP A 135 10.81 -6.56 -10.93
C ASP A 135 11.40 -6.05 -9.60
N LEU A 136 10.75 -6.45 -8.51
CA LEU A 136 11.13 -6.13 -7.13
C LEU A 136 12.13 -7.13 -6.54
N SER A 137 12.52 -8.17 -7.29
CA SER A 137 13.49 -9.17 -6.86
C SER A 137 14.80 -8.51 -6.42
N GLY A 138 15.23 -8.82 -5.20
CA GLY A 138 16.45 -8.26 -4.61
C GLY A 138 16.36 -6.78 -4.22
N LYS A 139 15.16 -6.15 -4.27
CA LYS A 139 14.96 -4.77 -3.83
C LYS A 139 14.42 -4.69 -2.40
N THR A 140 14.83 -3.65 -1.69
CA THR A 140 14.24 -3.27 -0.40
C THR A 140 13.09 -2.29 -0.65
N VAL A 141 11.87 -2.70 -0.29
CA VAL A 141 10.66 -1.90 -0.47
C VAL A 141 10.21 -1.29 0.85
N ILE A 142 10.03 0.03 0.86
CA ILE A 142 9.40 0.76 1.97
C ILE A 142 7.95 1.04 1.55
N LEU A 143 7.01 0.29 2.11
CA LEU A 143 5.59 0.48 1.85
C LEU A 143 5.03 1.57 2.76
N VAL A 144 4.45 2.62 2.17
CA VAL A 144 3.96 3.81 2.89
C VAL A 144 2.49 4.05 2.61
N ASP A 145 1.73 4.29 3.67
CA ASP A 145 0.34 4.76 3.61
C ASP A 145 0.14 5.91 4.62
N ASP A 146 -0.94 6.69 4.47
CA ASP A 146 -1.25 7.78 5.41
C ASP A 146 -2.05 7.31 6.63
N GLY A 147 -2.47 6.04 6.65
CA GLY A 147 -3.02 5.38 7.83
C GLY A 147 -3.47 3.95 7.52
N LEU A 148 -3.33 3.06 8.50
CA LEU A 148 -3.76 1.66 8.38
C LEU A 148 -4.91 1.36 9.33
N ALA A 149 -6.11 1.16 8.78
CA ALA A 149 -7.29 0.76 9.57
C ALA A 149 -7.34 -0.75 9.80
N THR A 150 -7.28 -1.56 8.74
CA THR A 150 -7.39 -3.03 8.81
C THR A 150 -6.21 -3.78 8.19
N GLY A 151 -5.32 -3.09 7.48
CA GLY A 151 -4.12 -3.66 6.87
C GLY A 151 -4.35 -4.75 5.81
N ILE A 152 -5.60 -5.07 5.46
CA ILE A 152 -5.91 -6.24 4.61
C ILE A 152 -5.23 -6.15 3.23
N VAL A 153 -5.11 -4.94 2.69
CA VAL A 153 -4.45 -4.66 1.40
C VAL A 153 -2.94 -4.95 1.43
N LEU A 154 -2.32 -4.99 2.61
CA LEU A 154 -0.89 -5.31 2.77
C LEU A 154 -0.60 -6.81 2.61
N ASN A 155 -1.63 -7.67 2.71
CA ASN A 155 -1.47 -9.13 2.61
C ASN A 155 -1.53 -9.63 1.17
N ILE A 156 -1.74 -8.72 0.20
CA ILE A 156 -1.74 -9.10 -1.20
C ILE A 156 -0.30 -9.40 -1.63
N GLN A 157 -0.05 -10.67 -1.96
CA GLN A 157 1.20 -11.06 -2.57
C GLN A 157 1.17 -10.64 -4.05
N GLN A 158 2.14 -9.82 -4.44
CA GLN A 158 2.41 -9.54 -5.83
C GLN A 158 3.45 -10.56 -6.30
N THR A 159 3.02 -11.52 -7.11
CA THR A 159 3.92 -12.30 -7.94
C THR A 159 4.22 -11.44 -9.17
N MET A 160 5.47 -10.98 -9.29
CA MET A 160 5.99 -10.35 -10.50
C MET A 160 6.65 -11.40 -11.40
#